data_AF-A0A0A0KYG9-F1
#
_entry.id   AF-A0A0A0KYG9-F1
#
_cell.length_a   1.000
_cell.length_b   1.000
_cell.length_c   1.000
_cell.angle_alpha   90.00
_cell.angle_beta   90.00
_cell.angle_gamma   90.00
#
_symmetry.space_group_name_H-M   'P 1'
#
loop_
_entity.id
_entity.type
_entity.pdbx_description
1 polymer ?
#
loop_
_entity_poly.entity_id
_entity_poly.type
_entity_poly.pdbx_seq_one_letter_code
_entity_poly.pdbx_strand_id
1 'polypeptide(L)'
;MVNSVCHIWGKQLWKTNDLSTNNWLVGLLGFGEGWHNNHHAFEYSARHGLEWWEIDFGWYVIMFLQAIGVATHVKVPLQHHKKKLAMDETKFI
;
A
#
# COMPACT_ATOMS: atom_id res chain seq x y z
N MET A 1 20.42 11.93 4.19
CA MET A 1 19.72 13.12 3.67
C MET A 1 18.61 12.67 2.71
N VAL A 2 17.53 12.10 3.28
CA VAL A 2 16.32 11.59 2.57
C VAL A 2 15.07 11.92 3.43
N ASN A 3 15.09 13.04 4.16
CA ASN A 3 14.05 13.35 5.16
C ASN A 3 13.17 14.55 4.81
N SER A 4 13.28 15.13 3.61
CA SER A 4 12.48 16.32 3.23
C SER A 4 11.68 16.14 1.94
N VAL A 5 12.17 15.35 0.98
CA VAL A 5 11.51 15.15 -0.32
C VAL A 5 10.36 14.14 -0.25
N CYS A 6 10.51 13.06 0.54
CA CYS A 6 9.47 12.04 0.68
C CYS A 6 8.32 12.43 1.63
N HIS A 7 8.48 13.48 2.46
CA HIS A 7 7.40 14.04 3.26
C HIS A 7 6.54 15.07 2.50
N ILE A 8 7.04 15.65 1.40
CA ILE A 8 6.26 16.54 0.52
C ILE A 8 5.50 15.74 -0.55
N TRP A 9 6.05 14.61 -1.02
CA TRP A 9 5.47 13.80 -2.09
C TRP A 9 5.01 12.41 -1.64
N GLY A 10 4.35 12.33 -0.49
CA GLY A 10 3.68 11.12 -0.01
C GLY A 10 2.26 11.41 0.46
N LYS A 11 1.30 10.53 0.16
CA LYS A 11 -0.09 10.64 0.65
C LYS A 11 -0.35 9.62 1.75
N GLN A 12 -0.94 10.06 2.85
CA GLN A 12 -1.49 9.17 3.87
C GLN A 12 -2.98 8.99 3.57
N LEU A 13 -3.36 7.81 3.07
CA LEU A 13 -4.74 7.45 2.73
C LEU A 13 -5.45 6.73 3.88
N TRP A 14 -4.67 6.14 4.78
CA TRP A 14 -5.15 5.33 5.89
C TRP A 14 -4.62 5.82 7.23
N LYS A 15 -5.51 5.84 8.22
CA LYS A 15 -5.18 6.21 9.59
C LYS A 15 -4.37 5.10 10.25
N THR A 16 -3.06 5.28 10.30
CA THR A 16 -2.09 4.43 10.99
C THR A 16 -1.58 5.14 12.26
N ASN A 17 -0.91 4.40 13.16
CA ASN A 17 -0.30 4.98 14.37
C ASN A 17 1.09 5.58 14.12
N ASP A 18 1.47 5.72 12.85
CA ASP A 18 2.76 6.21 12.38
C ASP A 18 2.57 7.29 11.31
N LEU A 19 3.70 7.82 10.81
CA LEU A 19 3.75 8.83 9.77
C LEU A 19 4.06 8.21 8.39
N SER A 20 3.71 6.94 8.18
CA SER A 20 3.90 6.27 6.88
C SER A 20 3.10 6.98 5.80
N THR A 21 3.66 7.07 4.59
CA THR A 21 3.02 7.68 3.43
C THR A 21 3.20 6.81 2.19
N ASN A 22 2.27 6.90 1.25
CA ASN A 22 2.38 6.29 -0.06
C ASN A 22 3.10 7.24 -1.02
N ASN A 23 4.18 6.78 -1.65
CA ASN A 23 4.92 7.52 -2.66
C ASN A 23 4.93 6.73 -3.96
N TRP A 24 4.24 7.25 -4.98
CA TRP A 24 4.06 6.55 -6.26
C TRP A 24 5.36 6.34 -7.04
N LEU A 25 6.32 7.27 -6.93
CA LEU A 25 7.61 7.16 -7.60
C LEU A 25 8.45 6.05 -6.97
N VAL A 26 8.43 5.97 -5.63
CA VAL A 26 9.05 4.88 -4.87
C VAL A 26 8.29 3.57 -5.12
N GLY A 27 6.97 3.60 -5.27
CA GLY A 27 6.17 2.41 -5.60
C GLY A 27 6.56 1.83 -6.95
N LEU A 28 6.77 2.69 -7.95
CA LEU A 28 7.18 2.28 -9.29
C LEU A 28 8.62 1.77 -9.34
N LEU A 29 9.58 2.50 -8.75
CA LEU A 29 11.01 2.16 -8.80
C LEU A 29 11.42 1.08 -7.79
N GLY A 30 10.75 1.06 -6.64
CA GLY A 30 10.97 0.13 -5.53
C GLY A 30 10.03 -1.07 -5.56
N PHE A 31 9.52 -1.44 -6.73
CA PHE A 31 8.75 -2.66 -6.94
C PHE A 31 7.49 -2.84 -6.06
N GLY A 32 6.90 -1.75 -5.55
CA GLY A 32 5.73 -1.77 -4.66
C GLY A 32 6.01 -1.35 -3.22
N GLU A 33 7.29 -1.19 -2.82
CA GLU A 33 7.64 -0.78 -1.44
C GLU A 33 7.23 0.66 -1.10
N GLY A 34 6.95 1.48 -2.12
CA GLY A 34 6.47 2.85 -1.92
C GLY A 34 5.03 2.96 -1.42
N TRP A 35 4.24 1.89 -1.40
CA TRP A 35 2.89 1.86 -0.82
C TRP A 35 2.93 1.63 0.71
N HIS A 36 3.76 2.41 1.38
CA HIS A 36 4.13 2.16 2.77
C HIS A 36 2.97 2.39 3.74
N ASN A 37 2.14 3.42 3.49
CA ASN A 37 0.94 3.64 4.29
C ASN A 37 -0.10 2.54 4.08
N ASN A 38 -0.22 2.00 2.87
CA ASN A 38 -1.08 0.84 2.61
C ASN A 38 -0.60 -0.39 3.39
N HIS A 39 0.70 -0.67 3.36
CA HIS A 39 1.30 -1.79 4.10
C HIS A 39 1.05 -1.68 5.60
N HIS A 40 1.32 -0.51 6.19
CA HIS A 40 1.11 -0.26 7.62
C HIS A 40 -0.37 -0.28 8.03
N ALA A 41 -1.29 0.07 7.13
CA ALA A 41 -2.72 -0.02 7.39
C ALA A 41 -3.24 -1.47 7.35
N PHE A 42 -2.64 -2.32 6.52
CA PHE A 42 -3.07 -3.71 6.32
C PHE A 42 -1.87 -4.65 6.29
N GLU A 43 -1.16 -4.77 7.42
CA GLU A 43 0.05 -5.60 7.55
C GLU A 43 -0.18 -7.08 7.21
N TYR A 44 -1.42 -7.56 7.35
CA TYR A 44 -1.82 -8.92 7.00
C TYR A 44 -2.06 -9.13 5.50
N SER A 45 -2.10 -8.04 4.72
CA SER A 45 -2.35 -8.07 3.27
C SER A 45 -1.09 -8.50 2.54
N ALA A 46 -1.24 -9.48 1.65
CA ALA A 46 -0.20 -9.84 0.70
C ALA A 46 0.00 -8.79 -0.41
N ARG A 47 -0.93 -7.84 -0.54
CA ARG A 47 -0.94 -6.78 -1.54
C ARG A 47 -0.68 -5.42 -0.87
N HIS A 48 0.34 -4.71 -1.33
CA HIS A 48 0.70 -3.36 -0.87
C HIS A 48 0.03 -2.28 -1.72
N GLY A 49 -0.03 -2.44 -3.05
CA GLY A 49 -0.74 -1.50 -3.92
C GLY A 49 -2.24 -1.78 -3.92
N LEU A 50 -3.05 -1.07 -3.15
CA LEU A 50 -4.48 -1.35 -2.92
C LEU A 50 -5.42 -0.79 -3.99
N GLU A 51 -4.97 0.21 -4.75
CA GLU A 51 -5.68 0.78 -5.89
C GLU A 51 -5.21 0.17 -7.22
N TRP A 52 -5.98 0.35 -8.29
CA TRP A 52 -5.72 -0.30 -9.59
C TRP A 52 -4.47 0.26 -10.29
N TRP A 53 -4.11 1.51 -10.02
CA TRP A 53 -2.96 2.20 -10.59
C TRP A 53 -1.67 2.05 -9.75
N GLU A 54 -1.80 1.47 -8.55
CA GLU A 54 -0.68 1.24 -7.64
C GLU A 54 0.06 -0.04 -8.04
N ILE A 55 1.12 0.12 -8.82
CA ILE A 55 1.93 -0.99 -9.33
C ILE A 55 2.69 -1.64 -8.17
N ASP A 56 2.48 -2.94 -8.01
CA ASP A 56 3.07 -3.76 -6.96
C ASP A 56 3.58 -5.06 -7.59
N PHE A 57 4.89 -5.12 -7.83
CA PHE A 57 5.50 -6.28 -8.47
C PHE A 57 5.53 -7.49 -7.54
N GLY A 58 5.66 -7.27 -6.23
CA GLY A 58 5.54 -8.34 -5.23
C GLY A 58 4.18 -9.01 -5.29
N TRP A 59 3.10 -8.23 -5.41
CA TRP A 59 1.76 -8.75 -5.61
C TRP A 59 1.64 -9.60 -6.88
N TYR A 60 2.24 -9.17 -7.99
CA TYR A 60 2.22 -9.95 -9.23
C TYR A 60 2.95 -11.29 -9.10
N VAL A 61 4.06 -11.34 -8.36
CA VAL A 61 4.75 -12.59 -8.04
C VAL A 61 3.88 -13.50 -7.18
N ILE A 62 3.20 -12.96 -6.16
CA ILE A 62 2.28 -13.74 -5.31
C ILE A 62 1.11 -14.28 -6.11
N MET A 63 0.53 -13.48 -7.01
CA MET A 63 -0.52 -13.92 -7.93
C MET A 63 -0.05 -15.05 -8.85
N PHE A 64 1.18 -14.96 -9.38
CA PHE A 64 1.77 -16.04 -10.16
C PHE A 64 1.93 -17.32 -9.33
N LEU A 65 2.48 -17.21 -8.11
CA LEU A 65 2.62 -18.33 -7.18
C LEU A 65 1.26 -18.94 -6.79
N GLN A 66 0.22 -18.11 -6.67
CA GLN A 66 -1.15 -18.56 -6.42
C GLN A 66 -1.71 -19.31 -7.62
N ALA A 67 -1.47 -18.83 -8.85
CA ALA A 67 -1.93 -19.47 -10.08
C ALA A 67 -1.32 -20.86 -10.28
N ILE A 68 -0.05 -21.07 -9.88
CA ILE A 68 0.61 -22.39 -9.94
C ILE A 68 0.35 -23.24 -8.68
N GLY A 69 -0.50 -22.78 -7.76
CA GLY A 69 -0.92 -23.55 -6.58
C GLY A 69 0.08 -23.57 -5.41
N VAL A 70 1.15 -22.77 -5.46
CA VAL A 70 2.16 -22.68 -4.39
C VAL A 70 1.67 -21.81 -3.25
N ALA A 71 1.03 -20.67 -3.56
CA ALA A 71 0.46 -19.78 -2.56
C ALA A 71 -1.04 -20.03 -2.43
N THR A 72 -1.48 -20.60 -1.29
CA THR A 72 -2.87 -21.05 -1.11
C THR A 72 -3.70 -20.16 -0.19
N HIS A 73 -3.07 -19.41 0.73
CA HIS A 73 -3.73 -18.62 1.77
C HIS A 73 -3.44 -17.11 1.63
N VAL A 74 -3.52 -16.58 0.42
CA VAL A 74 -3.28 -15.17 0.13
C VAL A 74 -4.43 -14.32 0.69
N LYS A 75 -4.11 -13.31 1.52
CA LYS A 75 -5.09 -12.41 2.14
C LYS A 75 -4.99 -11.01 1.56
N VAL A 76 -6.14 -10.35 1.38
CA VAL A 76 -6.26 -8.96 0.95
C VAL A 76 -7.35 -8.25 1.76
N PRO A 77 -7.28 -6.92 1.95
CA PRO A 77 -8.25 -6.21 2.75
C PRO A 77 -9.61 -6.12 2.04
N LEU A 78 -10.66 -6.41 2.80
CA LEU A 78 -12.04 -6.23 2.37
C LEU A 78 -12.42 -4.74 2.38
N GLN A 79 -13.45 -4.38 1.62
CA GLN A 79 -13.91 -3.00 1.50
C GLN A 79 -14.32 -2.38 2.84
N HIS A 80 -14.88 -3.16 3.76
CA HIS A 80 -15.23 -2.66 5.09
C HIS A 80 -14.00 -2.37 5.96
N HIS A 81 -12.92 -3.14 5.81
CA HIS A 81 -11.63 -2.86 6.47
C HIS A 81 -11.03 -1.55 5.95
N LYS A 82 -11.08 -1.36 4.61
CA LYS A 82 -10.67 -0.09 3.98
C LYS A 82 -11.45 1.09 4.54
N LYS A 83 -12.79 1.05 4.53
CA LYS A 83 -13.63 2.14 5.05
C LYS A 83 -13.34 2.52 6.51
N LYS A 84 -13.00 1.55 7.36
CA LYS A 84 -12.70 1.81 8.78
C LYS A 84 -11.43 2.65 8.96
N LEU A 85 -10.44 2.44 8.09
CA LEU A 85 -9.14 3.09 8.17
C LEU A 85 -8.99 4.27 7.21
N ALA A 86 -9.93 4.47 6.28
CA ALA A 86 -9.90 5.57 5.34
C ALA A 86 -9.78 6.92 6.07
N MET A 87 -8.79 7.72 5.69
CA MET A 87 -8.70 9.09 6.14
C MET A 87 -9.73 9.92 5.36
N ASP A 88 -10.39 10.84 6.06
CA ASP A 88 -11.33 11.77 5.45
C ASP A 88 -10.54 12.77 4.60
N GLU A 89 -10.86 12.88 3.29
CA GLU A 89 -10.13 13.72 2.32
C GLU A 89 -10.18 15.23 2.64
N THR A 90 -10.99 15.62 3.64
CA THR A 90 -11.32 16.99 4.04
C THR A 90 -10.21 17.75 4.78
N LYS A 91 -9.00 17.17 4.99
CA LYS A 91 -7.94 17.81 5.80
C LYS A 91 -6.81 18.50 5.03
N PHE A 92 -6.94 18.67 3.71
CA PHE A 92 -5.92 19.34 2.89
C PHE A 92 -6.46 20.50 2.04
N ILE A 93 -7.52 21.18 2.48
CA ILE A 93 -7.90 22.51 1.99
C ILE A 93 -7.42 23.56 3.00
#